data_AF-A0A372ZN92-F1
#
_entry.id   AF-A0A372ZN92-F1
#
_cell.length_a   1.000
_cell.length_b   1.000
_cell.length_c   1.000
_cell.angle_alpha   90.00
_cell.angle_beta   90.00
_cell.angle_gamma   90.00
#
_symmetry.space_group_name_H-M   'P 1'
#
loop_
_entity.id
_entity.type
_entity.pdbx_description
1 polymer ?
#
loop_
_entity_poly.entity_id
_entity_poly.type
_entity_poly.pdbx_seq_one_letter_code
_entity_poly.pdbx_strand_id
1 'polypeptide(L)'
;MAGFEVPGPEPDWQPAPSPPYYTGKNPAFQEGMWEYAAASFRLVAGLKPPLEALAARLRLTVERSWEDLGAVDVAMFRIQRVDFALSRLEGGVEPSTFVWVSRSEPDADAALGILLGALGIGLDALTFRGDMETGFERFDGPSR
;
A
#
# COMPACT_ATOMS: atom_id res chain seq x y z
N MET A 1 -33.44 13.93 24.84
CA MET A 1 -31.97 13.99 24.95
C MET A 1 -31.54 15.37 24.49
N ALA A 2 -30.81 16.13 25.33
CA ALA A 2 -30.19 17.36 24.89
C ALA A 2 -28.92 16.99 24.12
N GLY A 3 -28.82 17.39 22.85
CA GLY A 3 -27.62 17.20 22.05
C GLY A 3 -26.53 18.19 22.48
N PHE A 4 -25.28 17.76 22.45
CA PHE A 4 -24.14 18.67 22.61
C PHE A 4 -23.89 19.36 21.26
N GLU A 5 -23.75 20.70 21.29
CA GLU A 5 -23.39 21.48 20.11
C GLU A 5 -21.86 21.51 19.95
N VAL A 6 -21.38 21.21 18.75
CA VAL A 6 -19.95 21.24 18.41
C VAL A 6 -19.67 22.54 17.66
N PRO A 7 -18.70 23.36 18.10
CA PRO A 7 -18.35 24.59 17.39
C PRO A 7 -17.80 24.28 15.99
N GLY A 8 -18.06 25.19 15.05
CA GLY A 8 -17.46 25.11 13.71
C GLY A 8 -15.94 25.34 13.72
N PRO A 9 -15.25 25.10 12.59
CA PRO A 9 -13.82 25.33 12.48
C PRO A 9 -13.49 26.83 12.55
N GLU A 10 -12.30 27.17 13.07
CA GLU A 10 -11.81 28.55 13.04
C GLU A 10 -11.58 29.00 11.59
N PRO A 11 -11.87 30.27 11.22
CA PRO A 11 -11.77 30.73 9.83
C PRO A 11 -10.37 30.66 9.21
N ASP A 12 -9.33 30.63 10.04
CA ASP A 12 -7.94 30.58 9.63
C ASP A 12 -7.35 29.17 9.64
N TRP A 13 -8.16 28.14 9.93
CA TRP A 13 -7.77 26.75 9.75
C TRP A 13 -7.76 26.39 8.28
N GLN A 14 -6.60 25.95 7.80
CA GLN A 14 -6.48 25.28 6.51
C GLN A 14 -7.18 23.91 6.54
N PRO A 15 -7.54 23.33 5.38
CA PRO A 15 -8.01 21.95 5.33
C PRO A 15 -6.98 20.98 5.91
N ALA A 16 -7.43 19.98 6.68
CA ALA A 16 -6.55 19.00 7.33
C ALA A 16 -5.60 18.22 6.39
N PRO A 17 -5.95 17.94 5.11
CA PRO A 17 -5.03 17.28 4.18
C PRO A 17 -4.16 18.28 3.37
N SER A 18 -4.23 19.58 3.63
CA SER A 18 -3.49 20.57 2.82
C SER A 18 -2.05 20.77 3.33
N PRO A 19 -1.05 20.76 2.43
CA PRO A 19 0.31 21.16 2.76
C PRO A 19 0.38 22.69 2.99
N PRO A 20 1.42 23.22 3.67
CA PRO A 20 2.53 22.48 4.28
C PRO A 20 2.11 21.74 5.57
N TYR A 21 2.49 20.46 5.66
CA TYR A 21 2.14 19.61 6.80
C TYR A 21 2.76 20.12 8.10
N TYR A 22 2.07 19.91 9.23
CA TYR A 22 2.54 20.25 10.57
C TYR A 22 2.88 21.73 10.83
N THR A 23 2.47 22.65 9.94
CA THR A 23 2.86 24.07 10.02
C THR A 23 1.69 25.05 9.92
N GLY A 24 0.46 24.57 9.70
CA GLY A 24 -0.73 25.41 9.68
C GLY A 24 -1.45 25.50 11.04
N LYS A 25 -2.57 26.21 11.08
CA LYS A 25 -3.35 26.50 12.30
C LYS A 25 -4.39 25.44 12.65
N ASN A 26 -4.82 24.65 11.68
CA ASN A 26 -5.64 23.47 11.95
C ASN A 26 -4.83 22.48 12.81
N PRO A 27 -5.33 22.09 14.00
CA PRO A 27 -4.64 21.14 14.87
C PRO A 27 -4.64 19.71 14.32
N ALA A 28 -5.49 19.40 13.35
CA ALA A 28 -5.57 18.10 12.72
C ALA A 28 -4.74 18.04 11.43
N PHE A 29 -4.02 16.93 11.29
CA PHE A 29 -3.47 16.48 10.01
C PHE A 29 -4.24 15.22 9.60
N GLN A 30 -4.71 15.20 8.36
CA GLN A 30 -5.43 14.06 7.82
C GLN A 30 -4.63 13.48 6.66
N GLU A 31 -4.36 12.18 6.75
CA GLU A 31 -3.74 11.36 5.72
C GLU A 31 -4.78 10.45 5.06
N GLY A 32 -4.42 9.89 3.91
CA GLY A 32 -5.14 8.76 3.34
C GLY A 32 -5.10 7.55 4.27
N MET A 33 -6.12 6.69 4.22
CA MET A 33 -6.14 5.48 5.03
C MET A 33 -4.97 4.55 4.69
N TRP A 34 -4.62 4.46 3.41
CA TRP A 34 -3.44 3.70 2.98
C TRP A 34 -2.14 4.35 3.47
N GLU A 35 -1.96 5.66 3.32
CA GLU A 35 -0.76 6.38 3.78
C GLU A 35 -0.50 6.15 5.28
N TYR A 36 -1.56 6.26 6.10
CA TYR A 36 -1.49 5.99 7.53
C TYR A 36 -1.11 4.52 7.82
N ALA A 37 -1.70 3.56 7.09
CA ALA A 37 -1.45 2.13 7.29
C ALA A 37 -0.06 1.69 6.80
N ALA A 38 0.40 2.25 5.67
CA ALA A 38 1.62 1.87 4.97
C ALA A 38 2.87 2.00 5.84
N ALA A 39 2.86 2.91 6.83
CA ALA A 39 3.93 3.04 7.82
C ALA A 39 4.24 1.73 8.58
N SER A 40 3.24 0.85 8.75
CA SER A 40 3.39 -0.45 9.40
C SER A 40 3.87 -1.57 8.46
N PHE A 41 4.04 -1.27 7.17
CA PHE A 41 4.46 -2.21 6.14
C PHE A 41 5.81 -1.80 5.53
N ARG A 42 6.43 -2.75 4.84
CA ARG A 42 7.58 -2.52 3.96
C ARG A 42 7.29 -3.10 2.58
N LEU A 43 7.71 -2.39 1.55
CA LEU A 43 7.68 -2.87 0.18
C LEU A 43 8.71 -3.98 0.03
N VAL A 44 8.32 -5.15 -0.49
CA VAL A 44 9.21 -6.32 -0.62
C VAL A 44 9.31 -6.85 -2.05
N ALA A 45 8.38 -6.49 -2.93
CA ALA A 45 8.39 -6.96 -4.32
C ALA A 45 7.49 -6.13 -5.24
N GLY A 46 7.75 -6.26 -6.54
CA GLY A 46 6.86 -5.85 -7.61
C GLY A 46 6.39 -7.08 -8.39
N LEU A 47 5.11 -7.12 -8.75
CA LEU A 47 4.47 -8.18 -9.52
C LEU A 47 4.07 -7.68 -10.91
N LYS A 48 4.31 -8.52 -11.92
CA LYS A 48 3.88 -8.30 -13.31
C LYS A 48 2.36 -8.36 -13.47
N PRO A 49 1.61 -9.28 -12.83
CA PRO A 49 0.16 -9.28 -12.95
C PRO A 49 -0.49 -8.02 -12.36
N PRO A 50 -1.61 -7.54 -12.94
CA PRO A 50 -2.33 -6.39 -12.42
C PRO A 50 -3.07 -6.73 -11.12
N LEU A 51 -3.25 -5.71 -10.27
CA LEU A 51 -3.86 -5.83 -8.95
C LEU A 51 -5.23 -6.52 -9.00
N GLU A 52 -6.05 -6.20 -10.01
CA GLU A 52 -7.39 -6.76 -10.17
C GLU A 52 -7.37 -8.27 -10.36
N ALA A 53 -6.40 -8.80 -11.12
CA ALA A 53 -6.27 -10.24 -11.35
C ALA A 53 -5.85 -10.96 -10.06
N LEU A 54 -4.92 -10.37 -9.30
CA LEU A 54 -4.45 -10.89 -8.01
C LEU A 54 -5.56 -10.84 -6.96
N ALA A 55 -6.29 -9.73 -6.87
CA ALA A 55 -7.44 -9.56 -6.00
C ALA A 55 -8.55 -10.56 -6.32
N ALA A 56 -8.90 -10.74 -7.60
CA ALA A 56 -9.90 -11.71 -8.02
C ALA A 56 -9.51 -13.15 -7.63
N ARG A 57 -8.24 -13.53 -7.80
CA ARG A 57 -7.72 -14.86 -7.45
C ARG A 57 -7.91 -15.21 -5.97
N LEU A 58 -7.79 -14.22 -5.10
CA LEU A 58 -7.92 -14.34 -3.64
C LEU A 58 -9.28 -13.84 -3.11
N ARG A 59 -10.19 -13.40 -4.00
CA ARG A 59 -11.50 -12.79 -3.66
C ARG A 59 -11.38 -11.59 -2.72
N LEU A 60 -10.38 -10.75 -2.96
CA LEU A 60 -10.16 -9.54 -2.18
C LEU A 60 -11.04 -8.39 -2.68
N THR A 61 -11.44 -7.52 -1.76
CA THR A 61 -11.99 -6.20 -2.07
C THR A 61 -10.84 -5.22 -2.22
N VAL A 62 -10.80 -4.50 -3.33
CA VAL A 62 -9.85 -3.41 -3.56
C VAL A 62 -10.49 -2.12 -3.10
N GLU A 63 -9.80 -1.39 -2.24
CA GLU A 63 -10.19 -0.08 -1.73
C GLU A 63 -9.40 1.00 -2.48
N ARG A 64 -10.07 2.11 -2.80
CA ARG A 64 -9.42 3.29 -3.36
C ARG A 64 -9.13 4.28 -2.24
N SER A 65 -7.85 4.53 -1.99
CA SER A 65 -7.36 5.60 -1.12
C SER A 65 -6.80 6.74 -1.96
N TRP A 66 -6.45 7.84 -1.30
CA TRP A 66 -5.62 8.90 -1.84
C TRP A 66 -4.33 8.99 -1.01
N GLU A 67 -3.27 9.47 -1.63
CA GLU A 67 -2.02 9.91 -1.01
C GLU A 67 -1.62 11.23 -1.68
N ASP A 68 -0.60 11.90 -1.16
CA ASP A 68 0.01 13.11 -1.74
C ASP A 68 0.33 12.97 -3.24
N LEU A 69 0.72 11.76 -3.66
CA LEU A 69 1.17 11.47 -5.02
C LEU A 69 0.04 11.01 -5.96
N GLY A 70 -1.21 10.92 -5.47
CA GLY A 70 -2.37 10.54 -6.28
C GLY A 70 -3.25 9.47 -5.63
N ALA A 71 -4.19 8.92 -6.39
CA ALA A 71 -5.01 7.82 -5.90
C ALA A 71 -4.22 6.51 -5.88
N VAL A 72 -4.49 5.70 -4.85
CA VAL A 72 -3.89 4.37 -4.68
C VAL A 72 -5.00 3.36 -4.53
N ASP A 73 -4.97 2.34 -5.38
CA ASP A 73 -5.78 1.14 -5.19
C ASP A 73 -5.02 0.18 -4.30
N VAL A 74 -5.64 -0.31 -3.24
CA VAL A 74 -5.01 -1.21 -2.27
C VAL A 74 -5.94 -2.32 -1.81
N ALA A 75 -5.39 -3.50 -1.57
CA ALA A 75 -6.05 -4.58 -0.85
C ALA A 75 -5.13 -5.05 0.29
N MET A 76 -5.60 -4.88 1.53
CA MET A 76 -4.91 -5.37 2.74
C MET A 76 -5.56 -6.68 3.20
N PHE A 77 -4.76 -7.68 3.53
CA PHE A 77 -5.27 -9.02 3.88
C PHE A 77 -4.22 -9.82 4.64
N ARG A 78 -4.60 -11.02 5.08
CA ARG A 78 -3.76 -11.91 5.88
C ARG A 78 -3.74 -13.32 5.31
N ILE A 79 -2.55 -13.92 5.25
CA ILE A 79 -2.36 -15.34 4.92
C ILE A 79 -1.47 -15.95 5.98
N GLN A 80 -1.88 -17.07 6.58
CA GLN A 80 -1.10 -17.79 7.60
C GLN A 80 -0.58 -16.87 8.74
N ARG A 81 -1.39 -15.89 9.17
CA ARG A 81 -1.06 -14.88 10.20
C ARG A 81 -0.08 -13.78 9.77
N VAL A 82 0.41 -13.80 8.53
CA VAL A 82 1.23 -12.73 7.96
C VAL A 82 0.33 -11.72 7.28
N ASP A 83 0.53 -10.45 7.59
CA ASP A 83 -0.22 -9.33 7.01
C ASP A 83 0.47 -8.84 5.74
N PHE A 84 -0.33 -8.71 4.68
CA PHE A 84 0.08 -8.26 3.35
C PHE A 84 -0.76 -7.07 2.92
N ALA A 85 -0.18 -6.24 2.05
CA ALA A 85 -0.95 -5.36 1.18
C ALA A 85 -0.48 -5.51 -0.26
N LEU A 86 -1.43 -5.45 -1.19
CA LEU A 86 -1.17 -5.28 -2.62
C LEU A 86 -1.63 -3.89 -3.01
N SER A 87 -0.78 -3.09 -3.65
CA SER A 87 -1.16 -1.74 -4.08
C SER A 87 -0.76 -1.42 -5.51
N ARG A 88 -1.47 -0.47 -6.11
CA ARG A 88 -1.14 0.14 -7.40
C ARG A 88 -1.30 1.65 -7.30
N LEU A 89 -0.26 2.38 -7.68
CA LEU A 89 -0.29 3.83 -7.82
C LEU A 89 -0.84 4.21 -9.20
N GLU A 90 -1.81 5.13 -9.25
CA GLU A 90 -2.33 5.66 -10.51
C GLU A 90 -1.23 6.41 -11.28
N GLY A 91 -0.99 6.05 -12.55
CA GLY A 91 0.03 6.68 -13.41
C GLY A 91 1.45 6.11 -13.34
N GLY A 92 1.67 5.01 -12.59
CA GLY A 92 2.96 4.30 -12.57
C GLY A 92 3.28 3.62 -13.91
N VAL A 93 4.54 3.69 -14.35
CA VAL A 93 4.99 3.13 -15.65
C VAL A 93 5.24 1.62 -15.58
N GLU A 94 5.60 1.09 -14.41
CA GLU A 94 5.72 -0.32 -13.98
C GLU A 94 6.36 -0.25 -12.55
N PRO A 95 6.15 -1.21 -11.63
CA PRO A 95 5.39 -2.45 -11.74
C PRO A 95 3.87 -2.25 -11.79
N SER A 96 3.19 -3.24 -12.36
CA SER A 96 1.72 -3.30 -12.36
C SER A 96 1.10 -3.46 -10.95
N THR A 97 1.79 -4.12 -10.01
CA THR A 97 1.36 -4.22 -8.59
C THR A 97 2.55 -4.27 -7.64
N PHE A 98 2.48 -3.54 -6.52
CA PHE A 98 3.45 -3.59 -5.43
C PHE A 98 2.99 -4.55 -4.32
N VAL A 99 3.93 -5.27 -3.73
CA VAL A 99 3.72 -6.18 -2.61
C VAL A 99 4.33 -5.61 -1.35
N TRP A 100 3.52 -5.48 -0.32
CA TRP A 100 3.90 -4.99 0.99
C TRP A 100 3.70 -6.08 2.03
N VAL A 101 4.64 -6.17 2.97
CA VAL A 101 4.59 -7.11 4.09
C VAL A 101 4.69 -6.32 5.38
N SER A 102 3.95 -6.71 6.41
CA SER A 102 4.06 -6.07 7.72
C SER A 102 5.49 -6.06 8.22
N ARG A 103 5.93 -4.93 8.79
CA ARG A 103 7.25 -4.82 9.42
C ARG A 103 7.43 -5.76 10.61
N SER A 104 6.35 -6.26 11.19
CA SER A 104 6.39 -7.25 12.27
C SER A 104 6.84 -8.64 11.82
N GLU A 105 6.81 -8.92 10.52
CA GLU A 105 7.30 -10.18 9.96
C GLU A 105 8.82 -10.09 9.79
N PRO A 106 9.63 -10.94 10.44
CA PRO A 106 11.08 -10.88 10.31
C PRO A 106 11.59 -11.40 8.96
N ASP A 107 10.88 -12.35 8.33
CA ASP A 107 11.32 -12.99 7.09
C ASP A 107 10.41 -12.59 5.91
N ALA A 108 10.80 -11.50 5.22
CA ALA A 108 10.08 -11.02 4.03
C ALA A 108 10.05 -12.05 2.91
N ASP A 109 11.06 -12.90 2.80
CA ASP A 109 11.22 -13.83 1.69
C ASP A 109 10.34 -15.06 1.87
N ALA A 110 10.28 -15.59 3.09
CA ALA A 110 9.31 -16.61 3.46
C ALA A 110 7.87 -16.08 3.29
N ALA A 111 7.60 -14.86 3.73
CA ALA A 111 6.29 -14.21 3.53
C ALA A 111 5.94 -14.07 2.04
N LEU A 112 6.87 -13.62 1.21
CA LEU A 112 6.66 -13.54 -0.23
C LEU A 112 6.37 -14.93 -0.82
N GLY A 113 7.09 -15.97 -0.39
CA GLY A 113 6.82 -17.36 -0.79
C GLY A 113 5.40 -17.82 -0.45
N ILE A 114 4.89 -17.47 0.75
CA ILE A 114 3.51 -17.75 1.17
C ILE A 114 2.50 -17.09 0.22
N LEU A 115 2.71 -15.81 -0.10
CA LEU A 115 1.84 -15.06 -1.00
C LEU A 115 1.84 -15.66 -2.40
N LEU A 116 3.02 -15.90 -2.99
CA LEU A 116 3.15 -16.49 -4.33
C LEU A 116 2.50 -17.88 -4.40
N GLY A 117 2.69 -18.71 -3.36
CA GLY A 117 2.04 -20.00 -3.25
C GLY A 117 0.50 -19.92 -3.19
N ALA A 118 -0.05 -18.96 -2.45
CA ALA A 118 -1.49 -18.73 -2.38
C ALA A 118 -2.08 -18.24 -3.72
N LEU A 119 -1.33 -17.40 -4.43
CA LEU A 119 -1.68 -16.92 -5.77
C LEU A 119 -1.55 -18.03 -6.83
N GLY A 120 -0.68 -19.02 -6.61
CA GLY A 120 -0.36 -20.09 -7.55
C GLY A 120 0.55 -19.63 -8.68
N ILE A 121 1.45 -18.66 -8.41
CA ILE A 121 2.40 -18.10 -9.37
C ILE A 121 3.84 -18.29 -8.87
N GLY A 122 4.80 -18.29 -9.81
CA GLY A 122 6.23 -18.44 -9.51
C GLY A 122 6.97 -17.11 -9.40
N LEU A 123 8.28 -17.20 -9.15
CA LEU A 123 9.18 -16.04 -9.10
C LEU A 123 9.31 -15.31 -10.45
N ASP A 124 8.97 -15.99 -11.55
CA ASP A 124 8.92 -15.41 -12.90
C ASP A 124 7.85 -14.31 -13.04
N ALA A 125 6.86 -14.29 -12.14
CA ALA A 125 5.86 -13.22 -12.05
C ALA A 125 6.39 -11.94 -11.38
N LEU A 126 7.59 -11.96 -10.78
CA LEU A 126 8.20 -10.79 -10.16
C LEU A 126 8.81 -9.86 -11.22
N THR A 127 8.77 -8.56 -10.96
CA THR A 127 9.60 -7.54 -11.64
C THR A 127 10.83 -7.19 -10.81
N PHE A 128 10.69 -7.19 -9.49
CA PHE A 128 11.77 -7.07 -8.53
C PHE A 128 11.41 -7.74 -7.20
N ARG A 129 12.41 -7.96 -6.36
CA ARG A 129 12.30 -8.37 -4.95
C ARG A 129 13.31 -7.60 -4.10
N GLY A 130 12.99 -7.40 -2.83
CA GLY A 130 13.85 -6.76 -1.85
C GLY A 130 13.18 -5.52 -1.26
N ASP A 131 13.89 -4.84 -0.38
CA ASP A 131 13.39 -3.67 0.33
C ASP A 131 14.45 -2.56 0.40
N MET A 132 14.10 -1.44 1.03
CA MET A 132 15.00 -0.28 1.17
C MET A 132 16.24 -0.58 2.02
N GLU A 133 16.24 -1.63 2.84
CA GLU A 133 17.34 -1.98 3.74
C GLU A 133 18.33 -2.95 3.07
N THR A 134 17.81 -3.87 2.26
CA THR A 134 18.57 -4.95 1.61
C THR A 134 18.87 -4.66 0.13
N GLY A 135 18.19 -3.68 -0.47
CA GLY A 135 18.27 -3.36 -1.90
C GLY A 135 17.29 -4.18 -2.74
N PHE A 136 17.12 -3.79 -4.01
CA PHE A 136 16.19 -4.45 -4.93
C PHE A 136 16.93 -5.29 -5.98
N GLU A 137 16.62 -6.59 -6.03
CA GLU A 137 16.99 -7.51 -7.11
C GLU A 137 15.93 -7.44 -8.21
N ARG A 138 16.32 -7.24 -9.48
CA ARG A 138 15.40 -7.21 -10.62
C ARG A 138 15.26 -8.56 -11.29
N PHE A 139 14.02 -8.86 -11.70
CA PHE A 139 13.65 -10.06 -12.43
C PHE A 139 13.26 -9.66 -13.85
N ASP A 140 14.28 -9.46 -14.69
CA ASP A 140 14.06 -9.15 -16.10
C ASP A 140 13.41 -10.34 -16.79
N GLY A 141 12.18 -10.14 -17.30
CA GLY A 141 11.68 -10.96 -18.41
C GLY A 141 12.51 -10.66 -19.66
N PRO A 142 12.62 -11.60 -20.62
CA PRO A 142 13.54 -11.46 -21.75
C PRO A 142 13.29 -10.13 -22.48
N SER A 143 14.37 -9.37 -22.69
CA SER A 143 14.38 -8.18 -23.54
C SER A 143 13.70 -8.51 -24.86
N ARG A 144 12.63 -7.79 -25.19
CA ARG A 144 12.09 -7.76 -26.55
C ARG A 144 12.40 -6.42 -27.18
#